data_AF-A0A0F5AQA0-F1
#
_entry.id   AF-A0A0F5AQA0-F1
#
_cell.length_a   1.000
_cell.length_b   1.000
_cell.length_c   1.000
_cell.angle_alpha   90.00
_cell.angle_beta   90.00
_cell.angle_gamma   90.00
#
_symmetry.space_group_name_H-M   'P 1'
#
loop_
_entity.id
_entity.type
_entity.pdbx_description
1 polymer ?
#
loop_
_entity_poly.entity_id
_entity_poly.type
_entity_poly.pdbx_seq_one_letter_code
_entity_poly.pdbx_strand_id
1 'polypeptide(L)'
;MKGLILLAKAAIAFVWIVLLANIVHPFPGVAAMALYIMTGFLLVMHGLQMLIFLGAFGDKITMTRWEKWSILIFGIFALLDIRRKHMM
;
A
#
# COMPACT_ATOMS: atom_id res chain seq x y z
N MET A 1 -6.42 -13.65 12.29
CA MET A 1 -6.05 -12.30 11.82
C MET A 1 -4.69 -12.23 11.11
N LYS A 2 -3.61 -12.83 11.62
CA LYS A 2 -2.27 -12.81 10.97
C LYS A 2 -2.28 -13.35 9.53
N GLY A 3 -2.86 -14.53 9.30
CA GLY A 3 -2.94 -15.14 7.97
C GLY A 3 -3.73 -14.31 6.94
N LEU A 4 -4.83 -13.68 7.37
CA LEU A 4 -5.63 -12.82 6.49
C LEU A 4 -4.87 -11.57 6.05
N ILE A 5 -4.12 -10.93 6.95
CA ILE A 5 -3.28 -9.77 6.60
C ILE A 5 -2.18 -10.18 5.62
N LEU A 6 -1.57 -11.36 5.81
CA LEU A 6 -0.56 -11.88 4.90
C LEU A 6 -1.14 -12.11 3.50
N LEU A 7 -2.29 -12.79 3.42
CA LEU A 7 -2.99 -13.04 2.16
C LEU A 7 -3.33 -11.73 1.44
N ALA A 8 -3.86 -10.75 2.18
CA ALA A 8 -4.20 -9.45 1.61
C ALA A 8 -2.97 -8.67 1.11
N LYS A 9 -1.86 -8.70 1.85
CA LYS A 9 -0.59 -8.11 1.39
C LYS A 9 -0.06 -8.81 0.13
N ALA A 10 -0.18 -10.13 0.04
CA ALA A 10 0.20 -10.88 -1.15
C ALA A 10 -0.68 -10.51 -2.36
N ALA A 11 -1.99 -10.35 -2.17
CA ALA A 11 -2.89 -9.89 -3.23
C ALA A 11 -2.55 -8.47 -3.71
N ILE A 12 -2.26 -7.54 -2.81
CA ILE A 12 -1.83 -6.18 -3.19
C ILE A 12 -0.46 -6.19 -3.88
N ALA A 13 0.47 -7.05 -3.45
CA ALA A 13 1.74 -7.24 -4.15
C ALA A 13 1.53 -7.73 -5.59
N PHE A 14 0.60 -8.65 -5.81
CA PHE A 14 0.21 -9.09 -7.16
C PHE A 14 -0.38 -7.93 -7.99
N VAL A 15 -1.25 -7.11 -7.40
CA VAL A 15 -1.77 -5.91 -8.06
C VAL A 15 -0.63 -4.98 -8.48
N TRP A 16 0.35 -4.72 -7.61
CA TRP A 16 1.52 -3.91 -7.96
C TRP A 16 2.30 -4.47 -9.14
N ILE A 17 2.48 -5.80 -9.21
CA ILE A 17 3.15 -6.44 -10.35
C ILE A 17 2.41 -6.12 -11.65
N VAL A 18 1.08 -6.24 -11.67
CA VAL A 18 0.26 -5.93 -12.85
C VAL A 18 0.35 -4.45 -13.23
N LEU A 19 0.26 -3.55 -12.25
CA LEU A 19 0.34 -2.11 -12.47
C LEU A 19 1.72 -1.69 -13.03
N LEU A 20 2.80 -2.19 -12.43
CA LEU A 20 4.16 -1.93 -12.88
C LEU A 20 4.45 -2.55 -14.25
N ALA A 21 3.93 -3.75 -14.51
CA ALA A 21 4.01 -4.38 -15.83
C ALA A 21 3.34 -3.48 -16.89
N ASN A 22 2.19 -2.87 -16.59
CA ASN A 22 1.54 -1.94 -17.51
C ASN A 22 2.34 -0.65 -17.77
N ILE A 23 3.20 -0.21 -16.84
CA ILE A 23 4.08 0.95 -17.07
C ILE A 23 5.22 0.60 -18.04
N VAL A 24 5.81 -0.59 -17.88
CA VAL A 24 6.95 -1.03 -18.71
C VAL A 24 6.48 -1.56 -20.07
N HIS A 25 5.38 -2.31 -20.08
CA HIS A 25 4.78 -2.92 -21.26
C HIS A 25 3.25 -2.79 -21.19
N PRO A 26 2.69 -1.68 -21.72
CA PRO A 26 1.27 -1.36 -21.59
C PRO A 26 0.37 -2.44 -22.18
N PHE A 27 -0.72 -2.75 -21.49
CA PHE A 27 -1.76 -3.63 -22.02
C PHE A 27 -2.51 -2.95 -23.17
N PRO A 28 -3.08 -3.70 -24.13
CA PRO A 28 -3.74 -3.10 -25.28
C PRO A 28 -5.04 -2.36 -24.91
N GLY A 29 -5.28 -1.25 -25.60
CA GLY A 29 -6.56 -0.53 -25.57
C GLY A 29 -6.90 0.11 -24.22
N VAL A 30 -8.18 0.02 -23.85
CA VAL A 30 -8.74 0.69 -22.65
C VAL A 30 -8.13 0.17 -21.34
N ALA A 31 -7.62 -1.07 -21.34
CA ALA A 31 -6.99 -1.67 -20.16
C ALA A 31 -5.78 -0.86 -19.67
N ALA A 32 -4.90 -0.40 -20.57
CA ALA A 32 -3.75 0.41 -20.16
C ALA A 32 -4.17 1.72 -19.49
N MET A 33 -5.17 2.41 -20.05
CA MET A 33 -5.65 3.66 -19.47
C MET A 33 -6.25 3.45 -18.09
N ALA A 34 -7.07 2.41 -17.91
CA ALA A 34 -7.61 2.04 -16.62
C ALA A 34 -6.50 1.75 -15.61
N LEU A 35 -5.48 0.99 -15.99
CA LEU A 35 -4.36 0.63 -15.12
C LEU A 35 -3.47 1.85 -14.77
N TYR A 36 -3.32 2.83 -15.65
CA TYR A 36 -2.64 4.09 -15.31
C TYR A 36 -3.42 4.88 -14.26
N ILE A 37 -4.73 5.03 -14.44
CA ILE A 37 -5.60 5.72 -13.47
C ILE A 37 -5.56 4.99 -12.12
N MET A 38 -5.67 3.66 -12.14
CA MET A 38 -5.58 2.83 -10.94
C MET A 38 -4.21 2.98 -10.25
N THR A 39 -3.11 3.03 -10.99
CA THR A 39 -1.77 3.25 -10.43
C THR A 39 -1.68 4.59 -9.72
N GLY A 40 -2.10 5.66 -10.39
CA GLY A 40 -2.10 7.01 -9.81
C GLY A 40 -2.99 7.08 -8.57
N PHE A 41 -4.21 6.56 -8.66
CA PHE A 41 -5.16 6.50 -7.54
C PHE A 41 -4.58 5.72 -6.35
N LEU A 42 -4.01 4.55 -6.60
CA LEU A 42 -3.44 3.70 -5.56
C LEU A 42 -2.26 4.36 -4.85
N LEU A 43 -1.36 5.00 -5.60
CA LEU A 43 -0.26 5.80 -5.04
C LEU A 43 -0.76 6.95 -4.17
N VAL A 44 -1.74 7.72 -4.66
CA VAL A 44 -2.31 8.86 -3.92
C VAL A 44 -3.01 8.38 -2.66
N MET A 45 -3.84 7.35 -2.75
CA MET A 45 -4.58 6.84 -1.60
C MET A 45 -3.67 6.23 -0.54
N HIS A 46 -2.66 5.46 -0.93
CA HIS A 46 -1.68 4.91 0.01
C HIS A 46 -0.78 6.00 0.61
N GLY A 47 -0.40 7.01 -0.18
CA GLY A 47 0.33 8.17 0.29
C GLY A 47 -0.48 8.96 1.32
N LEU A 48 -1.76 9.23 1.04
CA LEU A 48 -2.67 9.87 1.99
C LEU A 48 -2.81 9.06 3.28
N GLN A 49 -2.99 7.74 3.18
CA GLN A 49 -3.02 6.84 4.33
C GLN A 49 -1.73 6.90 5.16
N MET A 50 -0.57 6.94 4.51
CA MET A 50 0.73 7.10 5.16
C MET A 50 0.83 8.44 5.89
N LEU A 51 0.47 9.54 5.23
CA LEU A 51 0.51 10.89 5.82
C LEU A 51 -0.43 11.01 7.02
N ILE A 52 -1.67 10.53 6.89
CA ILE A 52 -2.64 10.52 8.00
C ILE A 52 -2.10 9.71 9.18
N PHE A 53 -1.52 8.53 8.92
CA PHE A 53 -1.01 7.69 10.00
C PHE A 53 0.20 8.30 10.70
N LEU A 54 1.14 8.86 9.93
CA LEU A 54 2.30 9.56 10.48
C LEU A 54 1.87 10.80 11.29
N GLY A 55 0.90 11.57 10.81
CA GLY A 55 0.37 12.73 11.53
C GLY A 55 -0.38 12.36 12.82
N ALA A 56 -1.14 11.27 12.80
CA ALA A 56 -1.96 10.87 13.97
C ALA A 56 -1.17 10.10 15.04
N PHE A 57 -0.14 9.33 14.65
CA PHE A 57 0.56 8.38 15.51
C PHE A 57 2.08 8.53 15.54
N GLY A 58 2.69 9.36 14.69
CA GLY A 58 4.15 9.44 14.52
C GLY A 58 4.93 9.73 15.81
N ASP A 59 4.38 10.55 16.70
CA ASP A 59 5.00 10.88 17.99
C ASP A 59 4.68 9.87 19.10
N LYS A 60 3.72 8.97 18.85
CA LYS A 60 3.21 8.00 19.83
C LYS A 60 3.85 6.61 19.67
N ILE A 61 4.40 6.31 18.50
CA ILE A 61 5.01 5.00 18.19
C ILE A 61 6.35 5.17 17.46
N THR A 62 7.38 4.45 17.92
CA THR A 62 8.70 4.44 17.29
C THR A 62 8.71 3.50 16.08
N MET A 63 8.40 4.05 14.90
CA MET A 63 8.37 3.28 13.65
C MET A 63 9.72 3.26 12.93
N THR A 64 10.08 2.10 12.41
CA THR A 64 11.20 1.96 11.46
C THR A 64 10.87 2.63 10.12
N ARG A 65 11.91 3.02 9.36
CA ARG A 65 11.71 3.57 8.01
C ARG A 65 10.95 2.60 7.09
N TRP A 66 11.20 1.30 7.22
CA TRP A 66 10.52 0.28 6.43
C TRP A 66 9.01 0.22 6.72
N GLU A 67 8.60 0.31 7.99
CA GLU A 67 7.19 0.35 8.35
C GLU A 67 6.47 1.54 7.71
N LYS A 68 7.13 2.71 7.68
CA LYS A 68 6.60 3.90 7.00
C LYS A 68 6.38 3.66 5.51
N TRP A 69 7.40 3.17 4.79
CA TRP A 69 7.31 2.88 3.36
C TRP A 69 6.36 1.72 3.03
N SER A 70 6.20 0.76 3.95
CA SER A 70 5.28 -0.36 3.75
C SER A 70 3.82 0.09 3.66
N ILE A 71 3.46 1.25 4.22
CA ILE A 71 2.12 1.83 4.08
C ILE A 71 1.89 2.30 2.65
N LEU A 72 2.90 2.85 1.99
CA LEU A 72 2.77 3.25 0.59
C LEU A 72 2.52 2.05 -0.33
N ILE A 73 3.09 0.89 0.00
CA ILE A 73 2.95 -0.33 -0.80
C ILE A 73 1.65 -1.07 -0.45
N PHE A 74 1.36 -1.29 0.83
CA PHE A 74 0.26 -2.17 1.26
C PHE A 74 -0.96 -1.43 1.83
N GLY A 75 -0.93 -0.10 1.86
CA GLY A 75 -2.02 0.74 2.37
C GLY A 75 -2.44 0.35 3.78
N ILE A 76 -3.76 0.19 3.96
CA ILE A 76 -4.38 -0.16 5.25
C ILE A 76 -3.87 -1.49 5.84
N PHE A 77 -3.42 -2.46 5.03
CA PHE A 77 -2.93 -3.74 5.55
C PHE A 77 -1.59 -3.58 6.27
N ALA A 78 -0.75 -2.64 5.84
CA ALA A 78 0.44 -2.27 6.63
C ALA A 78 0.04 -1.52 7.91
N LEU A 79 -0.94 -0.61 7.85
CA LEU A 79 -1.45 0.09 9.03
C LEU A 79 -1.97 -0.86 10.11
N LEU A 80 -2.79 -1.85 9.72
CA LEU A 80 -3.32 -2.86 10.65
C LEU A 80 -2.21 -3.72 11.26
N ASP A 81 -1.16 -4.01 10.51
CA ASP A 81 -0.01 -4.77 10.98
C ASP A 81 0.84 -3.97 11.97
N ILE A 82 1.16 -2.70 11.65
CA ILE A 82 1.89 -1.77 12.52
C ILE A 82 1.12 -1.53 13.81
N ARG A 83 -0.18 -1.25 13.72
CA ARG A 83 -1.07 -1.06 14.88
C ARG A 83 -1.04 -2.29 15.78
N ARG A 84 -1.14 -3.49 15.23
CA ARG A 84 -1.05 -4.74 16.00
C ARG A 84 0.32 -4.95 16.65
N LYS A 85 1.39 -4.44 16.05
CA LYS A 85 2.75 -4.60 16.58
C LYS A 85 3.10 -3.63 17.72
N HIS A 86 2.52 -2.43 17.72
CA HIS A 86 2.91 -1.36 18.66
C HIS A 86 1.79 -0.89 19.60
N MET A 87 0.53 -1.22 19.32
CA MET A 87 -0.63 -0.66 20.04
C MET A 87 -1.59 -1.73 20.58
N MET A 88 -1.29 -3.01 20.35
CA MET A 88 -1.95 -4.16 20.99
C MET A 88 -0.87 -5.08 21.52
#